data_AF-A0A350YT50-F1
#
_entry.id   AF-A0A350YT50-F1
#
_cell.length_a   1.000
_cell.length_b   1.000
_cell.length_c   1.000
_cell.angle_alpha   90.00
_cell.angle_beta   90.00
_cell.angle_gamma   90.00
#
_symmetry.space_group_name_H-M   'P 1'
#
loop_
_entity.id
_entity.type
_entity.pdbx_description
1 polymer ?
#
loop_
_entity_poly.entity_id
_entity_poly.type
_entity_poly.pdbx_seq_one_letter_code
_entity_poly.pdbx_strand_id
1 'polypeptide(L)'
;MVYRIRKDRLTAGHRILLQNVDPSIVSCEPSGSSAGVFIRFSSSGDFSEKGFKAGQIARIRRFASCHRTPTSCWMVPRIGSSESDITGETQFLLVERTDGLLVLIIPLIDGNFRCSLYGRETGLHLYAESGDPSTTIRSVLGLYILPGTDPYRMISEGMEEIRDRLGTFRLFREKKAPDFIQRIGWCSWNAFQDEVTKEKVAAVADRFFKNQIRLGFMLIDDGWQEARLLREPFSTRYPKFSKYLATFDADPEKFPGGLQALSSCLKREYGIQHILVWHTCTGYWCGADPASFPSYKIKERYLQVSSRYKGTPQGDSGNEEETVSLEFRGFYPRHFEAYPMGMAEEQMARFFYDYHHHLKSQGIDGVKVDAMTWVEGFGHGRNGRVQMMKSLLSALEDATSKW
;
A
#
# COMPACT_ATOMS: atom_id res chain seq x y z
N MET A 1 -31.10 7.93 -6.76
CA MET A 1 -31.50 8.17 -5.34
C MET A 1 -31.22 9.63 -5.01
N VAL A 2 -31.98 10.29 -4.13
CA VAL A 2 -31.72 11.71 -3.78
C VAL A 2 -31.02 11.79 -2.42
N TYR A 3 -29.81 12.34 -2.41
CA TYR A 3 -29.03 12.56 -1.19
C TYR A 3 -29.19 13.97 -0.67
N ARG A 4 -29.35 14.13 0.64
CA ARG A 4 -29.45 15.45 1.28
C ARG A 4 -28.83 15.44 2.67
N ILE A 5 -28.15 16.54 2.99
CA ILE A 5 -27.81 16.92 4.36
C ILE A 5 -28.92 17.84 4.86
N ARG A 6 -29.67 17.42 5.89
CA ARG A 6 -30.78 18.19 6.48
C ARG A 6 -30.83 17.95 7.98
N LYS A 7 -30.90 19.05 8.76
CA LYS A 7 -31.08 19.00 10.22
C LYS A 7 -30.18 17.92 10.85
N ASP A 8 -28.86 18.07 10.74
CA ASP A 8 -27.84 17.12 11.26
C ASP A 8 -27.81 15.71 10.65
N ARG A 9 -28.55 15.42 9.58
CA ARG A 9 -28.65 14.06 9.00
C ARG A 9 -28.21 14.02 7.55
N LEU A 10 -27.43 12.99 7.22
CA LEU A 10 -27.21 12.57 5.84
C LEU A 10 -28.28 11.53 5.48
N THR A 11 -29.07 11.81 4.44
CA THR A 11 -30.19 10.98 4.02
C THR A 11 -30.06 10.52 2.58
N ALA A 12 -30.60 9.35 2.27
CA ALA A 12 -30.77 8.80 0.93
C ALA A 12 -32.26 8.46 0.73
N GLY A 13 -32.99 9.34 0.03
CA GLY A 13 -34.45 9.32 0.06
C GLY A 13 -34.99 9.57 1.47
N HIS A 14 -35.79 8.64 2.00
CA HIS A 14 -36.32 8.69 3.38
C HIS A 14 -35.40 8.04 4.41
N ARG A 15 -34.31 7.38 3.98
CA ARG A 15 -33.42 6.62 4.85
C ARG A 15 -32.34 7.53 5.39
N ILE A 16 -32.18 7.58 6.71
CA ILE A 16 -31.08 8.28 7.37
C ILE A 16 -29.86 7.36 7.35
N LEU A 17 -28.75 7.78 6.73
CA LEU A 17 -27.50 7.03 6.70
C LEU A 17 -26.61 7.40 7.88
N LEU A 18 -26.42 8.70 8.12
CA LEU A 18 -25.69 9.26 9.25
C LEU A 18 -26.59 10.24 10.03
N GLN A 19 -26.45 10.25 11.34
CA GLN A 19 -27.05 11.19 12.29
C GLN A 19 -25.98 12.06 12.93
N ASN A 20 -26.33 13.20 13.52
CA ASN A 20 -25.37 14.07 14.23
C ASN A 20 -24.15 14.40 13.36
N VAL A 21 -24.41 14.65 12.07
CA VAL A 21 -23.42 15.00 11.06
C VAL A 21 -22.80 16.34 11.42
N ASP A 22 -21.47 16.39 11.38
CA ASP A 22 -20.71 17.58 11.72
C ASP A 22 -20.83 18.68 10.66
N PRO A 23 -20.84 19.98 11.03
CA PRO A 23 -20.86 21.09 10.09
C PRO A 23 -19.67 21.14 9.12
N SER A 24 -18.58 20.43 9.40
CA SER A 24 -17.46 20.28 8.46
C SER A 24 -17.86 19.59 7.16
N ILE A 25 -18.97 18.83 7.12
CA ILE A 25 -19.51 18.28 5.87
C ILE A 25 -20.21 19.37 5.06
N VAL A 26 -19.58 19.79 3.97
CA VAL A 26 -20.04 20.92 3.15
C VAL A 26 -20.79 20.52 1.90
N SER A 27 -20.60 19.29 1.41
CA SER A 27 -21.36 18.79 0.26
C SER A 27 -21.62 17.28 0.36
N CYS A 28 -22.76 16.88 -0.20
CA CYS A 28 -23.06 15.51 -0.56
C CYS A 28 -23.36 15.47 -2.07
N GLU A 29 -22.44 14.93 -2.85
CA GLU A 29 -22.46 14.92 -4.30
C GLU A 29 -22.86 13.51 -4.77
N PRO A 30 -24.09 13.30 -5.30
CA PRO A 30 -24.47 12.00 -5.84
C PRO A 30 -23.50 11.55 -6.94
N SER A 31 -23.26 10.25 -7.04
CA SER A 31 -22.52 9.69 -8.17
C SER A 31 -23.28 9.84 -9.49
N GLY A 32 -22.61 9.56 -10.63
CA GLY A 32 -23.24 9.64 -11.95
C GLY A 32 -24.48 8.76 -12.11
N SER A 33 -24.46 7.57 -11.50
CA SER A 33 -25.61 6.65 -11.40
C SER A 33 -26.65 7.09 -10.35
N SER A 34 -26.26 8.00 -9.45
CA SER A 34 -26.97 8.39 -8.24
C SER A 34 -27.31 7.23 -7.30
N ALA A 35 -26.53 6.13 -7.35
CA ALA A 35 -26.66 5.01 -6.43
C ALA A 35 -25.85 5.20 -5.14
N GLY A 36 -24.70 5.88 -5.22
CA GLY A 36 -23.88 6.31 -4.09
C GLY A 36 -23.75 7.83 -3.99
N VAL A 37 -23.02 8.27 -2.97
CA VAL A 37 -22.77 9.69 -2.68
C VAL A 37 -21.34 9.94 -2.22
N PHE A 38 -20.73 10.99 -2.74
CA PHE A 38 -19.43 11.49 -2.31
C PHE A 38 -19.60 12.62 -1.29
N ILE A 39 -18.78 12.62 -0.25
CA ILE A 39 -18.89 13.55 0.87
C ILE A 39 -17.62 14.39 0.96
N ARG A 40 -17.78 15.71 0.94
CA ARG A 40 -16.68 16.66 1.10
C ARG A 40 -16.67 17.26 2.49
N PHE A 41 -15.49 17.29 3.07
CA PHE A 41 -15.19 17.91 4.36
C PHE A 41 -14.42 19.20 4.14
N SER A 42 -14.65 20.20 5.00
CA SER A 42 -13.91 21.47 4.97
C SER A 42 -13.45 21.90 6.36
N SER A 43 -12.40 22.70 6.39
CA SER A 43 -11.80 23.31 7.56
C SER A 43 -11.80 24.83 7.41
N SER A 44 -11.85 25.55 8.53
CA SER A 44 -11.73 27.01 8.55
C SER A 44 -10.34 27.49 8.10
N GLY A 45 -9.31 26.69 8.33
CA GLY A 45 -7.93 26.95 7.91
C GLY A 45 -7.33 25.79 7.11
N ASP A 46 -6.20 26.08 6.46
CA ASP A 46 -5.40 25.10 5.73
C ASP A 46 -4.90 24.01 6.68
N PHE A 47 -4.86 22.76 6.21
CA PHE A 47 -4.33 21.64 6.96
C PHE A 47 -3.53 20.70 6.04
N SER A 48 -2.44 20.15 6.55
CA SER A 48 -1.72 19.01 5.96
C SER A 48 -2.21 17.68 6.50
N GLU A 49 -2.81 17.70 7.70
CA GLU A 49 -3.50 16.57 8.31
C GLU A 49 -4.66 17.07 9.20
N LYS A 50 -5.79 16.35 9.21
CA LYS A 50 -6.97 16.72 10.01
C LYS A 50 -7.93 15.55 10.22
N GLY A 51 -8.44 15.44 11.45
CA GLY A 51 -9.59 14.60 11.78
C GLY A 51 -10.91 15.37 11.61
N PHE A 52 -11.93 14.70 11.07
CA PHE A 52 -13.28 15.20 10.90
C PHE A 52 -14.28 14.21 11.47
N LYS A 53 -15.22 14.68 12.28
CA LYS A 53 -16.37 13.86 12.67
C LYS A 53 -17.30 13.72 11.45
N ALA A 54 -17.61 12.51 11.03
CA ALA A 54 -18.58 12.28 9.96
C ALA A 54 -20.02 12.25 10.49
N GLY A 55 -20.21 11.75 11.71
CA GLY A 55 -21.51 11.57 12.36
C GLY A 55 -21.65 10.16 12.93
N GLN A 56 -22.84 9.79 13.38
CA GLN A 56 -23.16 8.45 13.88
C GLN A 56 -23.87 7.63 12.81
N ILE A 57 -23.48 6.38 12.63
CA ILE A 57 -24.07 5.50 11.63
C ILE A 57 -25.42 5.04 12.15
N ALA A 58 -26.47 5.30 11.39
CA ALA A 58 -27.82 4.98 11.85
C ALA A 58 -28.04 3.46 11.93
N ARG A 59 -28.47 2.98 13.10
CA ARG A 59 -29.00 1.62 13.33
C ARG A 59 -27.99 0.50 13.05
N ILE A 60 -26.72 0.65 13.42
CA ILE A 60 -25.73 -0.43 13.32
C ILE A 60 -26.27 -1.69 13.99
N ARG A 61 -26.26 -2.82 13.28
CA ARG A 61 -26.44 -4.16 13.83
C ARG A 61 -25.09 -4.83 13.99
N ARG A 62 -24.28 -4.78 12.94
CA ARG A 62 -22.88 -5.24 12.90
C ARG A 62 -22.18 -4.64 11.68
N PHE A 63 -20.86 -4.72 11.62
CA PHE A 63 -20.10 -4.36 10.43
C PHE A 63 -18.95 -5.33 10.20
N ALA A 64 -18.44 -5.33 8.97
CA ALA A 64 -17.12 -5.84 8.63
C ALA A 64 -16.27 -4.68 8.09
N SER A 65 -15.05 -4.56 8.59
CA SER A 65 -14.09 -3.55 8.13
C SER A 65 -12.74 -4.18 7.82
N CYS A 66 -11.94 -3.51 6.99
CA CYS A 66 -10.52 -3.82 6.80
C CYS A 66 -9.71 -2.58 7.19
N HIS A 67 -8.81 -2.75 8.14
CA HIS A 67 -7.92 -1.70 8.61
C HIS A 67 -6.47 -2.09 8.40
N ARG A 68 -5.63 -1.10 8.15
CA ARG A 68 -4.18 -1.32 8.12
C ARG A 68 -3.70 -1.49 9.56
N THR A 69 -3.05 -2.60 9.86
CA THR A 69 -2.56 -2.82 11.23
C THR A 69 -1.46 -1.84 11.55
N PRO A 70 -1.24 -1.52 12.83
CA PRO A 70 -0.04 -0.84 13.25
C PRO A 70 1.22 -1.64 12.87
N THR A 71 1.56 -2.77 13.47
CA THR A 71 2.93 -3.29 13.37
C THR A 71 3.40 -3.84 11.99
N SER A 72 2.62 -3.68 10.91
CA SER A 72 2.94 -4.23 9.59
C SER A 72 2.22 -3.54 8.43
N CYS A 73 2.65 -3.81 7.20
CA CYS A 73 1.98 -3.42 5.96
C CYS A 73 0.68 -4.20 5.65
N TRP A 74 0.17 -5.01 6.58
CA TRP A 74 -1.00 -5.88 6.35
C TRP A 74 -2.34 -5.16 6.58
N MET A 75 -3.33 -5.59 5.81
CA MET A 75 -4.74 -5.29 6.06
C MET A 75 -5.36 -6.41 6.91
N VAL A 76 -6.02 -6.06 8.01
CA VAL A 76 -6.65 -7.02 8.90
C VAL A 76 -8.16 -6.77 8.96
N PRO A 77 -8.98 -7.83 8.83
CA PRO A 77 -10.41 -7.70 8.99
C PRO A 77 -10.79 -7.48 10.45
N ARG A 78 -11.82 -6.68 10.70
CA ARG A 78 -12.49 -6.56 12.00
C ARG A 78 -13.99 -6.66 11.82
N ILE A 79 -14.64 -7.35 12.76
CA ILE A 79 -16.10 -7.36 12.91
C ILE A 79 -16.41 -6.63 14.21
N GLY A 80 -17.46 -5.81 14.19
CA GLY A 80 -17.92 -5.10 15.37
C GLY A 80 -19.39 -4.74 15.27
N SER A 81 -19.90 -4.01 16.26
CA SER A 81 -21.32 -3.67 16.38
C SER A 81 -21.60 -2.22 16.81
N SER A 82 -20.56 -1.43 17.09
CA SER A 82 -20.65 0.00 17.37
C SER A 82 -19.57 0.78 16.62
N GLU A 83 -19.70 2.10 16.53
CA GLU A 83 -18.65 2.94 15.96
C GLU A 83 -17.33 2.82 16.74
N SER A 84 -17.35 2.69 18.07
CA SER A 84 -16.15 2.49 18.88
C SER A 84 -15.37 1.20 18.54
N ASP A 85 -16.00 0.23 17.87
CA ASP A 85 -15.30 -0.96 17.38
C ASP A 85 -14.54 -0.70 16.07
N ILE A 86 -14.68 0.45 15.42
CA ILE A 86 -14.01 0.74 14.15
C ILE A 86 -12.57 1.18 14.44
N THR A 87 -11.61 0.29 14.18
CA THR A 87 -10.18 0.57 14.36
C THR A 87 -9.74 1.75 13.49
N GLY A 88 -8.78 2.54 14.00
CA GLY A 88 -8.01 3.46 13.17
C GLY A 88 -7.38 2.81 11.95
N GLU A 89 -7.08 3.63 10.94
CA GLU A 89 -6.60 3.18 9.62
C GLU A 89 -7.57 2.26 8.86
N THR A 90 -8.87 2.28 9.17
CA THR A 90 -9.88 1.55 8.40
C THR A 90 -9.98 2.12 6.98
N GLN A 91 -9.82 1.27 5.95
CA GLN A 91 -9.89 1.66 4.53
C GLN A 91 -11.12 1.07 3.81
N PHE A 92 -11.86 0.19 4.47
CA PHE A 92 -13.09 -0.42 3.96
C PHE A 92 -14.03 -0.65 5.13
N LEU A 93 -15.29 -0.25 5.02
CA LEU A 93 -16.31 -0.48 6.04
C LEU A 93 -17.64 -0.83 5.38
N LEU A 94 -18.19 -2.00 5.73
CA LEU A 94 -19.51 -2.46 5.31
C LEU A 94 -20.37 -2.69 6.55
N VAL A 95 -21.42 -1.89 6.71
CA VAL A 95 -22.33 -1.94 7.84
C VAL A 95 -23.62 -2.64 7.46
N GLU A 96 -24.04 -3.61 8.27
CA GLU A 96 -25.40 -4.14 8.27
C GLU A 96 -26.21 -3.42 9.35
N ARG A 97 -27.38 -2.93 8.97
CA ARG A 97 -28.30 -2.24 9.88
C ARG A 97 -29.39 -3.15 10.42
N THR A 98 -30.04 -2.73 11.49
CA THR A 98 -31.16 -3.46 12.08
C THR A 98 -32.40 -3.54 11.18
N ASP A 99 -32.51 -2.70 10.14
CA ASP A 99 -33.54 -2.80 9.08
C ASP A 99 -33.12 -3.64 7.86
N GLY A 100 -31.98 -4.33 7.93
CA GLY A 100 -31.47 -5.15 6.82
C GLY A 100 -30.83 -4.34 5.69
N LEU A 101 -30.78 -3.01 5.79
CA LEU A 101 -30.03 -2.18 4.85
C LEU A 101 -28.53 -2.37 5.07
N LEU A 102 -27.79 -2.55 3.97
CA LEU A 102 -26.34 -2.49 3.96
C LEU A 102 -25.87 -1.09 3.61
N VAL A 103 -24.78 -0.63 4.23
CA VAL A 103 -24.15 0.65 3.93
C VAL A 103 -22.64 0.43 3.77
N LEU A 104 -22.15 0.57 2.55
CA LEU A 104 -20.74 0.58 2.23
C LEU A 104 -20.20 2.00 2.41
N ILE A 105 -19.08 2.15 3.12
CA ILE A 105 -18.40 3.41 3.39
C ILE A 105 -16.92 3.23 3.06
N ILE A 106 -16.43 3.99 2.08
CA ILE A 106 -15.05 3.93 1.60
C ILE A 106 -14.40 5.30 1.78
N PRO A 107 -13.32 5.43 2.58
CA PRO A 107 -12.50 6.63 2.58
C PRO A 107 -11.70 6.75 1.27
N LEU A 108 -11.51 7.98 0.80
CA LEU A 108 -11.01 8.25 -0.54
C LEU A 108 -9.57 8.78 -0.53
N ILE A 109 -9.00 8.87 -1.74
CA ILE A 109 -7.77 9.62 -2.01
C ILE A 109 -8.18 10.82 -2.87
N ASP A 110 -7.95 12.04 -2.39
CA ASP A 110 -8.27 13.29 -3.09
C ASP A 110 -6.99 14.09 -3.35
N GLY A 111 -6.59 14.17 -4.63
CA GLY A 111 -5.33 14.79 -5.02
C GLY A 111 -4.11 14.11 -4.37
N ASN A 112 -3.47 14.81 -3.44
CA ASN A 112 -2.33 14.32 -2.66
C ASN A 112 -2.69 13.91 -1.22
N PHE A 113 -3.98 13.90 -0.88
CA PHE A 113 -4.46 13.53 0.44
C PHE A 113 -5.05 12.12 0.42
N ARG A 114 -4.65 11.33 1.40
CA ARG A 114 -5.24 10.03 1.70
C ARG A 114 -6.21 10.22 2.86
N CYS A 115 -7.37 9.57 2.78
CA CYS A 115 -8.27 9.44 3.91
C CYS A 115 -8.30 8.02 4.49
N SER A 116 -8.65 7.94 5.77
CA SER A 116 -8.93 6.69 6.48
C SER A 116 -10.00 6.91 7.55
N LEU A 117 -10.64 5.83 7.98
CA LEU A 117 -11.68 5.85 8.99
C LEU A 117 -11.14 5.42 10.36
N TYR A 118 -11.78 5.94 11.40
CA TYR A 118 -11.70 5.45 12.77
C TYR A 118 -13.04 5.75 13.45
N GLY A 119 -13.34 5.06 14.55
CA GLY A 119 -14.56 5.32 15.29
C GLY A 119 -14.31 5.65 16.75
N ARG A 120 -15.32 6.28 17.35
CA ARG A 120 -15.37 6.66 18.76
C ARG A 120 -16.79 6.45 19.27
N GLU A 121 -16.99 6.57 20.57
CA GLU A 121 -18.33 6.66 21.16
C GLU A 121 -19.16 7.80 20.54
N THR A 122 -18.50 8.88 20.11
CA THR A 122 -19.14 10.04 19.48
C THR A 122 -19.57 9.81 18.02
N GLY A 123 -19.17 8.70 17.40
CA GLY A 123 -19.54 8.31 16.04
C GLY A 123 -18.34 7.91 15.16
N LEU A 124 -18.59 7.87 13.86
CA LEU A 124 -17.61 7.66 12.80
C LEU A 124 -16.82 8.94 12.54
N HIS A 125 -15.52 8.80 12.35
CA HIS A 125 -14.62 9.89 11.99
C HIS A 125 -13.79 9.55 10.75
N LEU A 126 -13.45 10.59 10.01
CA LEU A 126 -12.52 10.59 8.89
C LEU A 126 -11.21 11.22 9.33
N TYR A 127 -10.09 10.64 8.96
CA TYR A 127 -8.79 11.29 9.02
C TYR A 127 -8.29 11.54 7.61
N ALA A 128 -7.85 12.76 7.31
CA ALA A 128 -7.27 13.14 6.02
C ALA A 128 -5.84 13.65 6.21
N GLU A 129 -4.92 13.25 5.33
CA GLU A 129 -3.51 13.64 5.42
C GLU A 129 -2.77 13.62 4.07
N SER A 130 -1.82 14.53 3.90
CA SER A 130 -0.85 14.49 2.81
C SER A 130 0.41 13.68 3.15
N GLY A 131 0.81 13.66 4.43
CA GLY A 131 2.12 13.16 4.86
C GLY A 131 3.27 14.14 4.58
N ASP A 132 2.98 15.41 4.26
CA ASP A 132 3.96 16.48 4.07
C ASP A 132 3.39 17.79 4.64
N PRO A 133 4.01 18.39 5.68
CA PRO A 133 3.52 19.62 6.30
C PRO A 133 3.35 20.80 5.34
N SER A 134 4.12 20.83 4.24
CA SER A 134 4.04 21.89 3.23
C SER A 134 2.90 21.70 2.23
N THR A 135 2.28 20.51 2.20
CA THR A 135 1.18 20.17 1.30
C THR A 135 -0.12 20.30 2.06
N THR A 136 -0.79 21.44 1.90
CA THR A 136 -2.01 21.79 2.63
C THR A 136 -3.22 21.99 1.71
N ILE A 137 -4.40 21.74 2.25
CA ILE A 137 -5.71 22.00 1.61
C ILE A 137 -6.69 22.59 2.63
N ARG A 138 -7.79 23.17 2.15
CA ARG A 138 -8.94 23.59 3.00
C ARG A 138 -10.10 22.61 3.01
N SER A 139 -10.20 21.75 1.99
CA SER A 139 -11.30 20.81 1.84
C SER A 139 -10.85 19.54 1.13
N VAL A 140 -11.45 18.41 1.50
CA VAL A 140 -11.12 17.08 0.98
C VAL A 140 -12.39 16.32 0.61
N LEU A 141 -12.41 15.68 -0.57
CA LEU A 141 -13.41 14.69 -0.93
C LEU A 141 -13.08 13.39 -0.19
N GLY A 142 -13.65 13.23 1.00
CA GLY A 142 -13.15 12.29 2.00
C GLY A 142 -13.77 10.91 1.98
N LEU A 143 -15.07 10.81 1.66
CA LEU A 143 -15.83 9.57 1.74
C LEU A 143 -16.68 9.33 0.50
N TYR A 144 -16.86 8.05 0.19
CA TYR A 144 -17.95 7.55 -0.64
C TYR A 144 -18.86 6.66 0.21
N ILE A 145 -20.18 6.85 0.08
CA ILE A 145 -21.19 6.08 0.82
C ILE A 145 -22.22 5.51 -0.17
N LEU A 146 -22.45 4.19 -0.08
CA LEU A 146 -23.38 3.46 -0.93
C LEU A 146 -24.32 2.60 -0.05
N PRO A 147 -25.62 2.96 0.04
CA PRO A 147 -26.63 2.09 0.63
C PRO A 147 -27.14 1.05 -0.39
N GLY A 148 -27.35 -0.19 0.05
CA GLY A 148 -27.84 -1.26 -0.81
C GLY A 148 -28.26 -2.51 -0.03
N THR A 149 -28.41 -3.63 -0.73
CA THR A 149 -28.94 -4.89 -0.15
C THR A 149 -28.12 -6.13 -0.51
N ASP A 150 -27.18 -6.02 -1.45
CA ASP A 150 -26.30 -7.11 -1.88
C ASP A 150 -24.84 -6.65 -1.74
N PRO A 151 -24.07 -7.20 -0.79
CA PRO A 151 -22.72 -6.72 -0.52
C PRO A 151 -21.76 -6.94 -1.69
N TYR A 152 -21.92 -8.00 -2.47
CA TYR A 152 -21.00 -8.31 -3.58
C TYR A 152 -21.19 -7.36 -4.75
N ARG A 153 -22.45 -7.03 -5.06
CA ARG A 153 -22.78 -6.01 -6.06
C ARG A 153 -22.35 -4.62 -5.61
N MET A 154 -22.66 -4.26 -4.37
CA MET A 154 -22.30 -2.95 -3.81
C MET A 154 -20.79 -2.69 -3.85
N ILE A 155 -19.96 -3.69 -3.55
CA ILE A 155 -18.50 -3.51 -3.63
C ILE A 155 -18.07 -3.23 -5.07
N SER A 156 -18.62 -3.97 -6.05
CA SER A 156 -18.28 -3.79 -7.46
C SER A 156 -18.76 -2.43 -8.00
N GLU A 157 -20.04 -2.10 -7.78
CA GLU A 157 -20.67 -0.84 -8.19
C GLU A 157 -20.02 0.37 -7.50
N GLY A 158 -19.74 0.27 -6.21
CA GLY A 158 -19.08 1.33 -5.45
C GLY A 158 -17.69 1.64 -5.98
N MET A 159 -16.88 0.60 -6.28
CA MET A 159 -15.56 0.81 -6.85
C MET A 159 -15.60 1.38 -8.29
N GLU A 160 -16.62 1.05 -9.08
CA GLU A 160 -16.88 1.66 -10.39
C GLU A 160 -17.17 3.16 -10.29
N GLU A 161 -18.06 3.54 -9.39
CA GLU A 161 -18.41 4.95 -9.19
C GLU A 161 -17.24 5.76 -8.66
N ILE A 162 -16.47 5.20 -7.72
CA ILE A 162 -15.24 5.82 -7.23
C ILE A 162 -14.21 5.96 -8.36
N ARG A 163 -14.03 4.92 -9.20
CA ARG A 163 -13.16 4.98 -10.39
C ARG A 163 -13.58 6.12 -11.31
N ASP A 164 -14.86 6.19 -11.67
CA ASP A 164 -15.37 7.20 -12.59
C ASP A 164 -15.25 8.63 -12.04
N ARG A 165 -15.47 8.80 -10.73
CA ARG A 165 -15.37 10.11 -10.08
C ARG A 165 -13.92 10.59 -9.96
N LEU A 166 -13.01 9.71 -9.56
CA LEU A 166 -11.62 10.07 -9.27
C LEU A 166 -10.74 10.05 -10.52
N GLY A 167 -10.96 9.10 -11.44
CA GLY A 167 -10.14 8.95 -12.65
C GLY A 167 -8.67 8.59 -12.38
N THR A 168 -8.34 8.11 -11.19
CA THR A 168 -6.95 7.88 -10.74
C THR A 168 -6.50 6.41 -10.74
N PHE A 169 -7.39 5.47 -11.03
CA PHE A 169 -7.08 4.05 -11.05
C PHE A 169 -7.95 3.28 -12.04
N ARG A 170 -7.56 2.03 -12.29
CA ARG A 170 -8.34 1.04 -13.05
C ARG A 170 -8.75 -0.10 -12.14
N LEU A 171 -9.93 -0.67 -12.38
CA LEU A 171 -10.39 -1.86 -11.68
C LEU A 171 -9.59 -3.09 -12.12
N PHE A 172 -9.54 -4.11 -11.26
CA PHE A 172 -8.81 -5.34 -11.54
C PHE A 172 -9.17 -5.95 -12.90
N ARG A 173 -10.47 -6.01 -13.23
CA ARG A 173 -10.99 -6.54 -14.50
C ARG A 173 -10.68 -5.70 -15.74
N GLU A 174 -10.22 -4.46 -15.56
CA GLU A 174 -9.78 -3.57 -16.65
C GLU A 174 -8.26 -3.67 -16.87
N LYS A 175 -7.54 -4.32 -15.96
CA LYS A 175 -6.10 -4.55 -16.07
C LYS A 175 -5.87 -5.84 -16.85
N LYS A 176 -4.83 -5.85 -17.68
CA LYS A 176 -4.37 -7.08 -18.35
C LYS A 176 -3.67 -7.96 -17.33
N ALA A 177 -4.34 -9.04 -16.94
CA ALA A 177 -3.72 -10.09 -16.14
C ALA A 177 -2.55 -10.74 -16.92
N PRO A 178 -1.36 -10.90 -16.30
CA PRO A 178 -0.29 -11.69 -16.91
C PRO A 178 -0.67 -13.16 -17.02
N ASP A 179 -0.32 -13.82 -18.13
CA ASP A 179 -0.70 -15.22 -18.40
C ASP A 179 -0.18 -16.23 -17.36
N PHE A 180 0.84 -15.85 -16.58
CA PHE A 180 1.41 -16.74 -15.56
C PHE A 180 0.56 -16.86 -14.30
N ILE A 181 -0.38 -15.93 -14.02
CA ILE A 181 -1.14 -15.93 -12.76
C ILE A 181 -2.14 -17.08 -12.64
N GLN A 182 -2.48 -17.73 -13.75
CA GLN A 182 -3.37 -18.90 -13.80
C GLN A 182 -2.61 -20.23 -13.64
N ARG A 183 -1.32 -20.17 -13.34
CA ARG A 183 -0.44 -21.35 -13.30
C ARG A 183 0.08 -21.60 -11.89
N ILE A 184 0.44 -22.85 -11.63
CA ILE A 184 1.14 -23.19 -10.39
C ILE A 184 2.54 -22.56 -10.44
N GLY A 185 2.90 -21.82 -9.40
CA GLY A 185 4.22 -21.25 -9.26
C GLY A 185 4.87 -21.61 -7.93
N TRP A 186 6.17 -21.32 -7.82
CA TRP A 186 6.96 -21.54 -6.63
C TRP A 186 7.77 -20.29 -6.27
N CYS A 187 7.90 -19.99 -4.97
CA CYS A 187 8.67 -18.87 -4.45
C CYS A 187 9.74 -19.37 -3.47
N SER A 188 10.95 -18.84 -3.56
CA SER A 188 12.08 -19.29 -2.73
C SER A 188 12.02 -18.88 -1.26
N TRP A 189 11.30 -17.81 -0.90
CA TRP A 189 11.38 -17.21 0.43
C TRP A 189 11.11 -18.18 1.58
N ASN A 190 10.00 -18.92 1.53
CA ASN A 190 9.62 -19.85 2.59
C ASN A 190 10.48 -21.11 2.63
N ALA A 191 11.31 -21.36 1.60
CA ALA A 191 12.22 -22.49 1.55
C ALA A 191 13.63 -22.13 2.00
N PHE A 192 14.14 -20.97 1.57
CA PHE A 192 15.55 -20.62 1.68
C PHE A 192 15.82 -19.27 2.35
N GLN A 193 14.80 -18.44 2.57
CA GLN A 193 14.97 -17.04 2.96
C GLN A 193 16.02 -16.37 2.06
N ASP A 194 17.00 -15.67 2.65
CA ASP A 194 18.08 -14.97 1.95
C ASP A 194 19.26 -15.87 1.53
N GLU A 195 19.20 -17.18 1.77
CA GLU A 195 20.23 -18.15 1.38
C GLU A 195 19.94 -18.86 0.06
N VAL A 196 19.12 -18.25 -0.80
CA VAL A 196 18.81 -18.79 -2.13
C VAL A 196 20.06 -18.82 -3.01
N THR A 197 20.29 -19.94 -3.72
CA THR A 197 21.37 -20.08 -4.70
C THR A 197 20.84 -20.72 -5.99
N LYS A 198 21.59 -20.60 -7.07
CA LYS A 198 21.27 -21.23 -8.36
C LYS A 198 21.03 -22.74 -8.21
N GLU A 199 21.88 -23.43 -7.46
CA GLU A 199 21.84 -24.88 -7.27
C GLU A 199 20.59 -25.29 -6.48
N LYS A 200 20.26 -24.56 -5.40
CA LYS A 200 19.05 -24.82 -4.60
C LYS A 200 17.79 -24.65 -5.44
N VAL A 201 17.73 -23.61 -6.28
CA VAL A 201 16.59 -23.35 -7.16
C VAL A 201 16.47 -24.43 -8.24
N ALA A 202 17.58 -24.81 -8.89
CA ALA A 202 17.59 -25.88 -9.90
C ALA A 202 17.17 -27.24 -9.30
N ALA A 203 17.62 -27.57 -8.08
CA ALA A 203 17.21 -28.79 -7.39
C ALA A 203 15.71 -28.85 -7.10
N VAL A 204 15.10 -27.70 -6.76
CA VAL A 204 13.63 -27.61 -6.59
C VAL A 204 12.92 -27.85 -7.93
N ALA A 205 13.39 -27.20 -9.00
CA ALA A 205 12.82 -27.37 -10.33
C ALA A 205 12.91 -28.84 -10.81
N ASP A 206 14.07 -29.48 -10.62
CA ASP A 206 14.29 -30.89 -10.90
C ASP A 206 13.34 -31.79 -10.12
N ARG A 207 13.12 -31.52 -8.83
CA ARG A 207 12.19 -32.30 -8.00
C ARG A 207 10.76 -32.20 -8.53
N PHE A 208 10.26 -31.00 -8.84
CA PHE A 208 8.93 -30.85 -9.43
C PHE A 208 8.84 -31.56 -10.78
N PHE A 209 9.86 -31.38 -11.63
CA PHE A 209 9.92 -31.98 -12.96
C PHE A 209 9.86 -33.51 -12.93
N LYS A 210 10.67 -34.15 -12.07
CA LYS A 210 10.70 -35.61 -11.85
C LYS A 210 9.40 -36.17 -11.28
N ASN A 211 8.70 -35.37 -10.48
CA ASN A 211 7.37 -35.71 -9.96
C ASN A 211 6.23 -35.37 -10.92
N GLN A 212 6.53 -35.04 -12.18
CA GLN A 212 5.55 -34.71 -13.22
C GLN A 212 4.67 -33.49 -12.91
N ILE A 213 5.12 -32.63 -11.98
CA ILE A 213 4.46 -31.35 -11.68
C ILE A 213 5.11 -30.27 -12.55
N ARG A 214 4.31 -29.61 -13.38
CA ARG A 214 4.77 -28.53 -14.27
C ARG A 214 4.50 -27.18 -13.64
N LEU A 215 5.56 -26.52 -13.17
CA LEU A 215 5.48 -25.14 -12.71
C LEU A 215 5.41 -24.20 -13.91
N GLY A 216 4.45 -23.28 -13.90
CA GLY A 216 4.35 -22.23 -14.90
C GLY A 216 5.35 -21.11 -14.67
N PHE A 217 5.67 -20.84 -13.40
CA PHE A 217 6.65 -19.82 -13.04
C PHE A 217 7.42 -20.15 -11.77
N MET A 218 8.60 -19.55 -11.64
CA MET A 218 9.38 -19.54 -10.41
C MET A 218 9.77 -18.11 -10.05
N LEU A 219 9.58 -17.75 -8.78
CA LEU A 219 9.96 -16.47 -8.20
C LEU A 219 11.19 -16.67 -7.30
N ILE A 220 12.29 -16.02 -7.67
CA ILE A 220 13.50 -15.94 -6.86
C ILE A 220 13.33 -14.73 -5.94
N ASP A 221 12.96 -15.02 -4.70
CA ASP A 221 12.74 -14.02 -3.67
C ASP A 221 14.07 -13.48 -3.11
N ASP A 222 14.00 -12.64 -2.07
CA ASP A 222 15.16 -11.96 -1.47
C ASP A 222 16.39 -12.87 -1.26
N GLY A 223 17.58 -12.31 -1.52
CA GLY A 223 18.87 -12.95 -1.29
C GLY A 223 19.69 -13.24 -2.56
N TRP A 224 19.14 -12.95 -3.74
CA TRP A 224 19.82 -13.19 -5.03
C TRP A 224 20.76 -12.06 -5.46
N GLN A 225 20.47 -10.83 -5.03
CA GLN A 225 21.22 -9.64 -5.42
C GLN A 225 22.63 -9.62 -4.83
N GLU A 226 23.58 -9.06 -5.57
CA GLU A 226 24.82 -8.58 -4.97
C GLU A 226 24.53 -7.34 -4.12
N ALA A 227 24.66 -7.50 -2.80
CA ALA A 227 24.26 -6.50 -1.82
C ALA A 227 25.36 -6.30 -0.78
N ARG A 228 25.65 -5.03 -0.45
CA ARG A 228 26.74 -4.64 0.44
C ARG A 228 26.21 -4.29 1.83
N LEU A 229 26.79 -4.91 2.86
CA LEU A 229 26.48 -4.55 4.26
C LEU A 229 26.84 -3.10 4.55
N LEU A 230 25.95 -2.43 5.28
CA LEU A 230 26.25 -1.15 5.94
C LEU A 230 27.48 -1.31 6.85
N ARG A 231 28.25 -0.23 7.00
CA ARG A 231 29.39 -0.21 7.93
C ARG A 231 28.96 -0.55 9.36
N GLU A 232 27.79 -0.08 9.75
CA GLU A 232 27.14 -0.37 11.02
C GLU A 232 25.75 -0.98 10.74
N PRO A 233 25.52 -2.27 11.05
CA PRO A 233 24.25 -2.92 10.76
C PRO A 233 23.10 -2.34 11.60
N PHE A 234 21.89 -2.25 11.03
CA PHE A 234 20.72 -1.67 11.72
C PHE A 234 20.21 -2.52 12.87
N SER A 235 20.54 -3.81 12.83
CA SER A 235 20.19 -4.77 13.86
C SER A 235 21.26 -5.84 13.93
N THR A 236 21.81 -6.04 15.12
CA THR A 236 22.63 -7.21 15.41
C THR A 236 21.82 -8.51 15.35
N ARG A 237 20.49 -8.42 15.54
CA ARG A 237 19.56 -9.56 15.45
C ARG A 237 19.18 -9.89 14.00
N TYR A 238 19.11 -8.89 13.13
CA TYR A 238 18.72 -9.06 11.72
C TYR A 238 19.68 -8.36 10.75
N PRO A 239 20.99 -8.64 10.80
CA PRO A 239 21.98 -7.89 10.00
C PRO A 239 21.71 -7.94 8.49
N LYS A 240 20.99 -8.96 8.00
CA LYS A 240 20.63 -9.13 6.59
C LYS A 240 19.84 -7.97 5.97
N PHE A 241 18.99 -7.28 6.73
CA PHE A 241 18.27 -6.10 6.19
C PHE A 241 19.16 -4.83 6.18
N SER A 242 20.43 -4.92 6.60
CA SER A 242 21.40 -3.81 6.67
C SER A 242 22.23 -3.74 5.39
N LYS A 243 21.60 -3.85 4.23
CA LYS A 243 22.33 -3.98 2.96
C LYS A 243 21.83 -3.00 1.93
N TYR A 244 22.76 -2.38 1.22
CA TYR A 244 22.50 -1.66 -0.01
C TYR A 244 22.56 -2.60 -1.21
N LEU A 245 21.76 -2.30 -2.25
CA LEU A 245 21.99 -2.85 -3.58
C LEU A 245 23.35 -2.32 -4.09
N ALA A 246 24.25 -3.21 -4.50
CA ALA A 246 25.59 -2.84 -4.92
C ALA A 246 25.76 -2.84 -6.45
N THR A 247 24.99 -3.65 -7.18
CA THR A 247 24.90 -3.67 -8.64
C THR A 247 23.52 -4.21 -9.04
N PHE A 248 23.19 -4.18 -10.33
CA PHE A 248 22.00 -4.85 -10.86
C PHE A 248 22.18 -6.36 -11.04
N ASP A 249 23.42 -6.84 -10.99
CA ASP A 249 23.75 -8.26 -11.12
C ASP A 249 23.38 -9.07 -9.87
N ALA A 250 23.27 -10.39 -10.07
CA ALA A 250 23.15 -11.33 -8.97
C ALA A 250 24.50 -11.53 -8.27
N ASP A 251 24.42 -11.91 -6.99
CA ASP A 251 25.57 -12.32 -6.21
C ASP A 251 26.34 -13.44 -6.95
N PRO A 252 27.61 -13.21 -7.33
CA PRO A 252 28.35 -14.14 -8.19
C PRO A 252 28.72 -15.45 -7.47
N GLU A 253 28.77 -15.47 -6.14
CA GLU A 253 29.02 -16.68 -5.36
C GLU A 253 27.76 -17.55 -5.30
N LYS A 254 26.59 -16.93 -5.10
CA LYS A 254 25.31 -17.66 -5.04
C LYS A 254 24.74 -18.02 -6.42
N PHE A 255 25.08 -17.24 -7.44
CA PHE A 255 24.58 -17.40 -8.81
C PHE A 255 25.74 -17.36 -9.81
N PRO A 256 26.59 -18.41 -9.85
CA PRO A 256 27.67 -18.47 -10.82
C PRO A 256 27.13 -18.46 -12.26
N GLY A 257 27.63 -17.51 -13.05
CA GLY A 257 27.12 -17.21 -14.40
C GLY A 257 25.89 -16.29 -14.43
N GLY A 258 25.54 -15.67 -13.31
CA GLY A 258 24.45 -14.72 -13.17
C GLY A 258 23.06 -15.32 -13.34
N LEU A 259 22.06 -14.43 -13.36
CA LEU A 259 20.66 -14.82 -13.58
C LEU A 259 20.42 -15.41 -14.98
N GLN A 260 21.20 -15.03 -15.99
CA GLN A 260 21.09 -15.60 -17.33
C GLN A 260 21.35 -17.12 -17.33
N ALA A 261 22.37 -17.57 -16.61
CA ALA A 261 22.69 -18.99 -16.52
C ALA A 261 21.57 -19.78 -15.80
N LEU A 262 21.03 -19.21 -14.72
CA LEU A 262 19.87 -19.79 -14.03
C LEU A 262 18.64 -19.83 -14.93
N SER A 263 18.30 -18.71 -15.57
CA SER A 263 17.12 -18.59 -16.43
C SER A 263 17.17 -19.59 -17.59
N SER A 264 18.32 -19.68 -18.25
CA SER A 264 18.53 -20.61 -19.35
C SER A 264 18.42 -22.07 -18.92
N CYS A 265 18.93 -22.42 -17.73
CA CYS A 265 18.77 -23.75 -17.15
C CYS A 265 17.29 -24.06 -16.88
N LEU A 266 16.61 -23.18 -16.13
CA LEU A 266 15.20 -23.37 -15.75
C LEU A 266 14.25 -23.50 -16.94
N LYS A 267 14.42 -22.66 -17.96
CA LYS A 267 13.58 -22.67 -19.17
C LYS A 267 13.84 -23.90 -20.03
N ARG A 268 15.12 -24.25 -20.28
CA ARG A 268 15.48 -25.35 -21.20
C ARG A 268 15.31 -26.73 -20.60
N GLU A 269 15.71 -26.92 -19.34
CA GLU A 269 15.77 -28.25 -18.72
C GLU A 269 14.44 -28.64 -18.07
N TYR A 270 13.71 -27.68 -17.50
CA TYR A 270 12.49 -27.96 -16.74
C TYR A 270 11.21 -27.38 -17.37
N GLY A 271 11.34 -26.61 -18.46
CA GLY A 271 10.19 -26.03 -19.17
C GLY A 271 9.45 -24.94 -18.40
N ILE A 272 10.12 -24.29 -17.43
CA ILE A 272 9.55 -23.15 -16.70
C ILE A 272 9.33 -22.00 -17.67
N GLN A 273 8.14 -21.39 -17.68
CA GLN A 273 7.80 -20.40 -18.69
C GLN A 273 8.14 -18.97 -18.26
N HIS A 274 7.96 -18.66 -16.97
CA HIS A 274 8.26 -17.35 -16.43
C HIS A 274 9.17 -17.44 -15.21
N ILE A 275 10.17 -16.58 -15.17
CA ILE A 275 11.11 -16.47 -14.05
C ILE A 275 11.03 -15.05 -13.54
N LEU A 276 10.68 -14.90 -12.27
CA LEU A 276 10.53 -13.61 -11.62
C LEU A 276 11.61 -13.44 -10.57
N VAL A 277 11.97 -12.20 -10.27
CA VAL A 277 12.88 -11.87 -9.17
C VAL A 277 12.31 -10.81 -8.25
N TRP A 278 12.70 -10.85 -6.98
CA TRP A 278 12.25 -9.90 -5.97
C TRP A 278 13.20 -8.70 -5.84
N HIS A 279 12.67 -7.52 -5.56
CA HIS A 279 13.43 -6.37 -5.03
C HIS A 279 12.52 -5.47 -4.16
N THR A 280 13.08 -4.59 -3.33
CA THR A 280 12.29 -3.59 -2.61
C THR A 280 11.96 -2.38 -3.50
N CYS A 281 11.02 -1.53 -3.09
CA CYS A 281 10.71 -0.27 -3.77
C CYS A 281 11.87 0.76 -3.78
N THR A 282 12.98 0.48 -3.10
CA THR A 282 14.20 1.30 -3.09
C THR A 282 15.40 0.60 -3.71
N GLY A 283 15.23 -0.62 -4.23
CA GLY A 283 16.29 -1.46 -4.81
C GLY A 283 16.62 -2.66 -3.92
N TYR A 284 17.02 -2.40 -2.67
CA TYR A 284 17.19 -3.43 -1.63
C TYR A 284 16.78 -2.88 -0.26
N TRP A 285 16.99 -3.61 0.84
CA TRP A 285 16.48 -3.23 2.16
C TRP A 285 16.91 -1.83 2.65
N CYS A 286 18.16 -1.43 2.42
CA CYS A 286 18.62 -0.05 2.66
C CYS A 286 18.56 0.82 1.39
N GLY A 287 17.99 0.34 0.29
CA GLY A 287 18.01 1.03 -0.99
C GLY A 287 19.28 0.79 -1.81
N ALA A 288 19.61 1.70 -2.71
CA ALA A 288 20.78 1.60 -3.59
C ALA A 288 22.05 2.21 -2.98
N ASP A 289 23.22 1.61 -3.18
CA ASP A 289 24.50 2.17 -2.70
C ASP A 289 24.87 3.43 -3.50
N PRO A 290 25.00 4.61 -2.86
CA PRO A 290 25.42 5.82 -3.56
C PRO A 290 26.77 5.71 -4.27
N ALA A 291 27.70 4.92 -3.73
CA ALA A 291 29.02 4.74 -4.32
C ALA A 291 28.98 3.88 -5.59
N SER A 292 28.09 2.89 -5.64
CA SER A 292 27.90 2.03 -6.81
C SER A 292 27.07 2.68 -7.92
N PHE A 293 26.17 3.61 -7.55
CA PHE A 293 25.19 4.20 -8.46
C PHE A 293 25.33 5.74 -8.61
N PRO A 294 26.55 6.29 -8.86
CA PRO A 294 26.76 7.75 -8.86
C PRO A 294 25.99 8.49 -9.95
N SER A 295 25.71 7.83 -11.09
CA SER A 295 24.96 8.40 -12.22
C SER A 295 23.48 8.66 -11.90
N TYR A 296 22.92 8.00 -10.88
CA TYR A 296 21.52 8.12 -10.49
C TYR A 296 21.30 9.14 -9.37
N LYS A 297 22.37 9.82 -8.91
CA LYS A 297 22.32 10.82 -7.83
C LYS A 297 21.61 10.28 -6.59
N ILE A 298 21.94 9.06 -6.18
CA ILE A 298 21.33 8.43 -5.02
C ILE A 298 21.52 9.33 -3.80
N LYS A 299 20.42 9.62 -3.10
CA LYS A 299 20.43 10.39 -1.85
C LYS A 299 20.02 9.47 -0.72
N GLU A 300 20.83 9.50 0.33
CA GLU A 300 20.53 8.87 1.60
C GLU A 300 19.46 9.67 2.35
N ARG A 301 18.37 8.98 2.74
CA ARG A 301 17.18 9.58 3.34
C ARG A 301 16.66 8.76 4.49
N TYR A 302 16.40 9.41 5.61
CA TYR A 302 15.66 8.81 6.71
C TYR A 302 14.18 8.83 6.41
N LEU A 303 13.49 7.72 6.68
CA LEU A 303 12.04 7.68 6.66
C LEU A 303 11.48 8.71 7.64
N GLN A 304 10.70 9.65 7.11
CA GLN A 304 9.96 10.63 7.90
C GLN A 304 8.57 10.08 8.18
N VAL A 305 8.45 9.38 9.30
CA VAL A 305 7.18 8.83 9.78
C VAL A 305 6.55 9.82 10.75
N SER A 306 5.26 10.11 10.58
CA SER A 306 4.51 10.94 11.54
C SER A 306 4.52 10.28 12.93
N SER A 307 4.71 11.08 13.98
CA SER A 307 4.73 10.61 15.38
C SER A 307 3.47 9.83 15.77
N ARG A 308 2.32 10.09 15.14
CA ARG A 308 1.07 9.36 15.37
C ARG A 308 1.15 7.87 15.02
N TYR A 309 2.01 7.53 14.08
CA TYR A 309 2.29 6.15 13.68
C TYR A 309 3.33 5.49 14.57
N LYS A 310 4.02 6.24 15.42
CA LYS A 310 5.04 5.70 16.32
C LYS A 310 4.35 5.20 17.59
N GLY A 311 4.61 3.96 17.98
CA GLY A 311 4.22 3.49 19.32
C GLY A 311 5.06 4.21 20.37
N THR A 312 4.44 4.76 21.42
CA THR A 312 5.16 5.32 22.58
C THR A 312 5.68 4.19 23.49
N PRO A 313 6.91 4.29 24.05
CA PRO A 313 7.18 3.74 25.38
C PRO A 313 6.29 4.50 26.38
N GLN A 314 5.79 3.83 27.41
CA GLN A 314 4.91 4.40 28.44
C GLN A 314 5.20 5.85 28.86
N GLY A 315 4.11 6.61 29.01
CA GLY A 315 4.08 7.97 29.54
C GLY A 315 3.63 8.97 28.49
N ASP A 316 2.36 9.39 28.54
CA ASP A 316 2.11 10.82 28.65
C ASP A 316 0.66 11.16 29.00
N SER A 317 0.58 12.30 29.67
CA SER A 317 -0.56 12.96 30.26
C SER A 317 -0.99 14.17 29.41
N GLY A 318 -2.17 14.09 28.80
CA GLY A 318 -3.11 15.20 28.57
C GLY A 318 -2.82 16.18 27.42
N ASN A 319 -3.63 16.10 26.36
CA ASN A 319 -4.55 17.15 25.88
C ASN A 319 -5.45 16.57 24.77
N GLU A 320 -6.67 17.09 24.56
CA GLU A 320 -7.71 16.47 23.71
C GLU A 320 -7.32 16.25 22.22
N GLU A 321 -6.30 16.93 21.69
CA GLU A 321 -5.69 16.63 20.38
C GLU A 321 -4.94 15.27 20.33
N GLU A 322 -4.58 14.69 21.47
CA GLU A 322 -3.87 13.40 21.56
C GLU A 322 -4.74 12.19 21.22
N THR A 323 -6.06 12.32 21.18
CA THR A 323 -6.95 11.15 21.04
C THR A 323 -6.92 10.53 19.64
N VAL A 324 -6.72 11.32 18.57
CA VAL A 324 -6.60 10.79 17.20
C VAL A 324 -5.27 10.07 17.01
N SER A 325 -4.21 10.47 17.74
CA SER A 325 -2.92 9.79 17.63
C SER A 325 -2.98 8.34 18.12
N LEU A 326 -3.72 8.07 19.21
CA LEU A 326 -3.80 6.77 19.86
C LEU A 326 -4.36 5.67 18.95
N GLU A 327 -5.37 6.01 18.14
CA GLU A 327 -6.03 5.08 17.21
C GLU A 327 -5.08 4.58 16.09
N PHE A 328 -3.95 5.25 15.88
CA PHE A 328 -3.05 5.04 14.74
C PHE A 328 -1.63 4.58 15.17
N ARG A 329 -1.39 4.34 16.48
CA ARG A 329 -0.07 4.03 17.04
C ARG A 329 0.45 2.65 16.67
N GLY A 330 1.76 2.57 16.39
CA GLY A 330 2.52 1.33 16.27
C GLY A 330 2.77 0.88 14.83
N PHE A 331 2.61 1.79 13.85
CA PHE A 331 2.67 1.49 12.43
C PHE A 331 4.07 1.09 11.93
N TYR A 332 5.05 1.95 12.21
CA TYR A 332 6.42 1.75 11.76
C TYR A 332 7.29 1.19 12.86
N PRO A 333 8.07 0.14 12.58
CA PRO A 333 9.17 -0.23 13.45
C PRO A 333 10.20 0.91 13.49
N ARG A 334 10.46 1.44 14.69
CA ARG A 334 11.38 2.58 14.90
C ARG A 334 12.78 2.37 14.32
N HIS A 335 13.19 1.11 14.17
CA HIS A 335 14.49 0.78 13.58
C HIS A 335 14.61 1.21 12.11
N PHE A 336 13.51 1.37 11.37
CA PHE A 336 13.56 1.85 9.99
C PHE A 336 13.82 3.36 9.88
N GLU A 337 13.54 4.14 10.94
CA GLU A 337 13.82 5.59 10.97
C GLU A 337 15.26 5.91 11.37
N ALA A 338 15.97 4.94 11.97
CA ALA A 338 17.31 5.16 12.50
C ALA A 338 18.41 5.11 11.42
N TYR A 339 18.07 4.72 10.19
CA TYR A 339 19.04 4.53 9.12
C TYR A 339 18.61 5.22 7.83
N PRO A 340 19.56 5.83 7.11
CA PRO A 340 19.26 6.37 5.81
C PRO A 340 19.08 5.24 4.80
N MET A 341 18.13 5.41 3.89
CA MET A 341 17.98 4.59 2.71
C MET A 341 18.44 5.34 1.47
N GLY A 342 19.19 4.66 0.61
CA GLY A 342 19.66 5.20 -0.66
C GLY A 342 18.53 5.18 -1.69
N MET A 343 18.10 6.35 -2.12
CA MET A 343 17.02 6.49 -3.11
C MET A 343 17.45 7.28 -4.33
N ALA A 344 17.12 6.76 -5.51
CA ALA A 344 17.25 7.46 -6.79
C ALA A 344 16.09 8.46 -6.99
N GLU A 345 15.80 9.35 -6.03
CA GLU A 345 14.56 10.14 -6.03
C GLU A 345 14.33 10.95 -7.31
N GLU A 346 15.37 11.69 -7.75
CA GLU A 346 15.31 12.53 -8.95
C GLU A 346 15.38 11.72 -10.26
N GLN A 347 15.88 10.49 -10.19
CA GLN A 347 16.15 9.63 -11.34
C GLN A 347 15.38 8.31 -11.25
N MET A 348 14.27 8.27 -10.50
CA MET A 348 13.59 7.03 -10.12
C MET A 348 13.14 6.23 -11.34
N ALA A 349 12.52 6.91 -12.31
CA ALA A 349 12.11 6.31 -13.57
C ALA A 349 13.28 5.72 -14.33
N ARG A 350 14.40 6.45 -14.45
CA ARG A 350 15.61 5.97 -15.13
C ARG A 350 16.24 4.78 -14.38
N PHE A 351 16.32 4.85 -13.06
CA PHE A 351 16.89 3.79 -12.23
C PHE A 351 16.11 2.48 -12.41
N PHE A 352 14.78 2.51 -12.29
CA PHE A 352 13.97 1.31 -12.51
C PHE A 352 13.99 0.85 -13.96
N TYR A 353 13.99 1.76 -14.93
CA TYR A 353 14.12 1.40 -16.35
C TYR A 353 15.41 0.63 -16.61
N ASP A 354 16.56 1.16 -16.18
CA ASP A 354 17.86 0.53 -16.39
C ASP A 354 17.96 -0.81 -15.62
N TYR A 355 17.46 -0.85 -14.38
CA TYR A 355 17.46 -2.07 -13.57
C TYR A 355 16.60 -3.17 -14.20
N HIS A 356 15.37 -2.85 -14.59
CA HIS A 356 14.44 -3.81 -15.18
C HIS A 356 14.90 -4.23 -16.59
N HIS A 357 15.44 -3.32 -17.39
CA HIS A 357 16.03 -3.66 -18.68
C HIS A 357 17.24 -4.60 -18.52
N HIS A 358 18.09 -4.37 -17.52
CA HIS A 358 19.17 -5.30 -17.19
C HIS A 358 18.61 -6.69 -16.84
N LEU A 359 17.64 -6.79 -15.93
CA LEU A 359 16.99 -8.06 -15.55
C LEU A 359 16.38 -8.79 -16.76
N LYS A 360 15.69 -8.06 -17.63
CA LYS A 360 15.13 -8.62 -18.86
C LYS A 360 16.23 -9.20 -19.76
N SER A 361 17.38 -8.53 -19.87
CA SER A 361 18.53 -9.05 -20.64
C SER A 361 19.13 -10.34 -20.05
N GLN A 362 18.91 -10.58 -18.75
CA GLN A 362 19.25 -11.82 -18.06
C GLN A 362 18.15 -12.92 -18.19
N GLY A 363 17.12 -12.68 -19.00
CA GLY A 363 16.05 -13.65 -19.24
C GLY A 363 15.02 -13.75 -18.12
N ILE A 364 14.88 -12.72 -17.30
CA ILE A 364 13.83 -12.56 -16.28
C ILE A 364 12.55 -11.99 -16.93
N ASP A 365 11.40 -12.51 -16.54
CA ASP A 365 10.08 -12.26 -17.14
C ASP A 365 9.13 -11.43 -16.24
N GLY A 366 9.47 -11.24 -14.96
CA GLY A 366 8.79 -10.25 -14.12
C GLY A 366 9.53 -9.92 -12.83
N VAL A 367 8.97 -9.00 -12.05
CA VAL A 367 9.49 -8.64 -10.73
C VAL A 367 8.41 -8.71 -9.65
N LYS A 368 8.80 -9.09 -8.44
CA LYS A 368 8.04 -8.86 -7.21
C LYS A 368 8.65 -7.65 -6.51
N VAL A 369 7.85 -6.59 -6.32
CA VAL A 369 8.28 -5.37 -5.63
C VAL A 369 7.74 -5.38 -4.20
N ASP A 370 8.62 -5.20 -3.22
CA ASP A 370 8.29 -5.27 -1.80
C ASP A 370 8.54 -3.95 -1.08
N ALA A 371 8.10 -3.86 0.18
CA ALA A 371 8.21 -2.68 1.04
C ALA A 371 7.55 -1.43 0.45
N MET A 372 6.65 -1.56 -0.52
CA MET A 372 6.02 -0.43 -1.22
C MET A 372 5.32 0.54 -0.26
N THR A 373 4.77 0.06 0.85
CA THR A 373 4.14 0.92 1.86
C THR A 373 5.11 1.90 2.50
N TRP A 374 6.41 1.59 2.58
CA TRP A 374 7.42 2.49 3.16
C TRP A 374 7.59 3.77 2.36
N VAL A 375 7.13 3.78 1.11
CA VAL A 375 7.17 4.97 0.26
C VAL A 375 6.50 6.20 0.89
N GLU A 376 5.52 5.99 1.77
CA GLU A 376 4.86 7.10 2.47
C GLU A 376 5.78 7.86 3.42
N GLY A 377 6.81 7.20 3.98
CA GLY A 377 7.82 7.84 4.81
C GLY A 377 8.81 8.70 4.01
N PHE A 378 8.80 8.61 2.68
CA PHE A 378 9.61 9.47 1.81
C PHE A 378 8.83 10.66 1.23
N GLY A 379 7.55 10.83 1.60
CA GLY A 379 6.70 11.90 1.06
C GLY A 379 7.03 13.31 1.57
N HIS A 380 7.76 13.45 2.68
CA HIS A 380 8.08 14.75 3.29
C HIS A 380 8.92 15.63 2.36
N GLY A 381 8.49 16.87 2.10
CA GLY A 381 9.13 17.79 1.14
C GLY A 381 8.96 17.38 -0.33
N ARG A 382 8.01 16.48 -0.63
CA ARG A 382 7.79 15.87 -1.97
C ARG A 382 6.31 15.78 -2.32
N ASN A 383 5.51 16.73 -1.84
CA ASN A 383 4.07 16.79 -2.05
C ASN A 383 3.29 15.64 -1.38
N GLY A 384 3.88 15.00 -0.38
CA GLY A 384 3.23 13.97 0.41
C GLY A 384 3.31 12.55 -0.15
N ARG A 385 2.80 11.61 0.64
CA ARG A 385 2.89 10.16 0.40
C ARG A 385 2.17 9.71 -0.87
N VAL A 386 1.06 10.35 -1.19
CA VAL A 386 0.25 10.00 -2.35
C VAL A 386 1.02 10.34 -3.63
N GLN A 387 1.66 11.51 -3.69
CA GLN A 387 2.50 11.87 -4.82
C GLN A 387 3.71 10.94 -4.95
N MET A 388 4.38 10.63 -3.84
CA MET A 388 5.52 9.73 -3.87
C MET A 388 5.15 8.31 -4.35
N MET A 389 4.01 7.77 -3.90
CA MET A 389 3.48 6.49 -4.40
C MET A 389 3.13 6.56 -5.90
N LYS A 390 2.53 7.65 -6.37
CA LYS A 390 2.25 7.85 -7.81
C LYS A 390 3.54 7.83 -8.63
N SER A 391 4.57 8.56 -8.19
CA SER A 391 5.88 8.58 -8.86
C SER A 391 6.53 7.19 -8.89
N LEU A 392 6.47 6.44 -7.79
CA LEU A 392 6.97 5.06 -7.73
C LEU A 392 6.22 4.13 -8.69
N LEU A 393 4.89 4.14 -8.65
CA LEU A 393 4.06 3.29 -9.52
C LEU A 393 4.29 3.62 -10.99
N SER A 394 4.33 4.90 -11.37
CA SER A 394 4.65 5.32 -12.74
C SER A 394 6.02 4.80 -13.16
N ALA A 395 7.06 4.96 -12.34
CA ALA A 395 8.41 4.48 -12.65
C ALA A 395 8.46 2.96 -12.85
N LEU A 396 7.76 2.19 -12.03
CA LEU A 396 7.70 0.72 -12.12
C LEU A 396 6.88 0.25 -13.34
N GLU A 397 5.72 0.87 -13.58
CA GLU A 397 4.88 0.55 -14.73
C GLU A 397 5.57 0.93 -16.05
N ASP A 398 6.25 2.07 -16.12
CA ASP A 398 7.00 2.50 -17.30
C ASP A 398 8.18 1.56 -17.58
N ALA A 399 8.92 1.15 -16.53
CA ALA A 399 10.03 0.22 -16.63
C ALA A 399 9.62 -1.18 -17.13
N THR A 400 8.38 -1.59 -16.86
CA THR A 400 7.81 -2.88 -17.27
C THR A 400 6.91 -2.80 -18.50
N SER A 401 6.52 -1.61 -18.96
CA SER A 401 5.64 -1.40 -20.12
C SER A 401 6.17 -1.99 -21.45
N LYS A 402 7.49 -2.20 -21.51
CA LYS A 402 8.20 -2.78 -22.67
C LYS A 402 8.63 -4.24 -22.44
N TRP A 403 8.10 -4.91 -21.41
CA TRP A 403 8.43 -6.31 -21.12
C TRP A 403 7.70 -7.28 -22.04
#